data_AF-A0AAU7C784-F1
#
_entry.id   AF-A0AAU7C784-F1
#
_cell.length_a   1.000
_cell.length_b   1.000
_cell.length_c   1.000
_cell.angle_alpha   90.00
_cell.angle_beta   90.00
_cell.angle_gamma   90.00
#
_symmetry.space_group_name_H-M   'P 1'
#
loop_
_entity.id
_entity.type
_entity.pdbx_description
1 polymer ?
#
loop_
_entity_poly.entity_id
_entity_poly.type
_entity_poly.pdbx_seq_one_letter_code
_entity_poly.pdbx_strand_id
1 'polypeptide(L)'
;MATPAERLITYANDIVTGLTTPIQGALNSMPSMDRRVLAIRGYLRFPAMGRGSIVDNWAWTNTDMEDFKKSTEFTRMKEAVEDVKSTFASRNVGYSLGVDPDKVRSLETQVTLWNQNPTVQTLGLELRNLLRIARDFTGHAGRSKSCGVQEGSDSVKNDRLPLKRHAWALATRPGQGV
;
A
#
# COMPACT_ATOMS: atom_id res chain seq x y z
N MET A 1 27.13 -6.36 19.02
CA MET A 1 25.68 -6.06 19.15
C MET A 1 25.15 -5.65 17.79
N ALA A 2 23.97 -6.14 17.38
CA ALA A 2 23.39 -5.77 16.09
C ALA A 2 23.12 -4.27 16.01
N THR A 3 23.51 -3.65 14.89
CA THR A 3 23.27 -2.23 14.58
C THR A 3 21.78 -1.94 14.45
N PRO A 4 21.34 -0.68 14.59
CA PRO A 4 19.94 -0.32 14.36
C PRO A 4 19.42 -0.73 12.97
N ALA A 5 20.29 -0.70 11.95
CA ALA A 5 19.94 -1.10 10.59
C ALA A 5 19.71 -2.61 10.47
N GLU A 6 20.60 -3.42 11.05
CA GLU A 6 20.48 -4.88 11.05
C GLU A 6 19.20 -5.34 11.76
N ARG A 7 18.86 -4.71 12.89
CA ARG A 7 17.61 -5.01 13.61
C ARG A 7 16.37 -4.66 12.81
N LEU A 8 16.39 -3.53 12.08
CA LEU A 8 15.29 -3.13 11.21
C LEU A 8 15.09 -4.16 10.09
N ILE A 9 16.19 -4.65 9.51
CA ILE A 9 16.15 -5.72 8.50
C ILE A 9 15.54 -6.99 9.09
N THR A 10 16.00 -7.44 10.26
CA THR A 10 15.45 -8.62 10.94
C THR A 10 13.95 -8.47 11.19
N TYR A 11 13.54 -7.36 11.81
CA TYR A 11 12.14 -7.08 12.10
C TYR A 11 11.28 -7.03 10.83
N ALA A 12 11.75 -6.36 9.78
CA ALA A 12 11.05 -6.31 8.51
C ALA A 12 10.89 -7.71 7.90
N ASN A 13 11.95 -8.53 7.92
CA ASN A 13 11.91 -9.89 7.41
C ASN A 13 10.94 -10.78 8.21
N ASP A 14 10.93 -10.67 9.53
CA ASP A 14 10.01 -11.42 10.40
C ASP A 14 8.54 -11.09 10.11
N ILE A 15 8.23 -9.85 9.76
CA ILE A 15 6.88 -9.49 9.32
C ILE A 15 6.60 -10.08 7.95
N VAL A 16 7.55 -9.93 7.01
CA VAL A 16 7.39 -10.38 5.62
C VAL A 16 7.09 -11.87 5.54
N THR A 17 7.73 -12.71 6.36
CA THR A 17 7.47 -14.16 6.40
C THR A 17 6.03 -14.51 6.79
N GLY A 18 5.36 -13.65 7.57
CA GLY A 18 3.95 -13.79 7.93
C GLY A 18 2.96 -13.27 6.88
N LEU A 19 3.43 -12.59 5.81
CA LEU A 19 2.58 -12.07 4.74
C LEU A 19 2.38 -13.10 3.62
N THR A 20 1.36 -12.92 2.80
CA THR A 20 1.08 -13.83 1.67
C THR A 20 2.18 -13.77 0.60
N THR A 21 2.39 -14.86 -0.14
CA THR A 21 3.42 -15.00 -1.17
C THR A 21 3.46 -13.84 -2.19
N PRO A 22 2.32 -13.33 -2.70
CA PRO A 22 2.34 -12.20 -3.64
C PRO A 22 2.94 -10.93 -3.02
N ILE A 23 2.63 -10.66 -1.74
CA ILE A 23 3.16 -9.52 -0.99
C ILE A 23 4.66 -9.67 -0.78
N GLN A 24 5.11 -10.87 -0.40
CA GLN A 24 6.53 -11.18 -0.24
C GLN A 24 7.31 -10.90 -1.53
N GLY A 25 6.80 -11.37 -2.67
CA GLY A 25 7.41 -11.13 -3.99
C GLY A 25 7.55 -9.63 -4.28
N ALA A 26 6.48 -8.85 -4.10
CA ALA A 26 6.51 -7.41 -4.32
C ALA A 26 7.49 -6.67 -3.39
N LEU A 27 7.58 -7.07 -2.12
CA LEU A 27 8.50 -6.47 -1.15
C LEU A 27 9.96 -6.83 -1.44
N ASN A 28 10.23 -8.03 -1.94
CA ASN A 28 11.56 -8.46 -2.35
C ASN A 28 12.09 -7.67 -3.55
N SER A 29 11.21 -7.24 -4.46
CA SER A 29 11.56 -6.36 -5.58
C SER A 29 11.83 -4.90 -5.19
N MET A 30 11.74 -4.53 -3.90
CA MET A 30 12.07 -3.19 -3.41
C MET A 30 13.49 -3.18 -2.82
N PRO A 31 14.48 -2.51 -3.45
CA PRO A 31 15.86 -2.53 -2.99
C PRO A 31 16.11 -1.65 -1.75
N SER A 32 15.34 -0.58 -1.58
CA SER A 32 15.48 0.34 -0.44
C SER A 32 14.67 -0.15 0.76
N MET A 33 15.36 -0.35 1.90
CA MET A 33 14.72 -0.74 3.15
C MET A 33 13.69 0.30 3.63
N ASP A 34 13.98 1.59 3.47
CA ASP A 34 13.09 2.68 3.89
C ASP A 34 11.74 2.61 3.15
N ARG A 35 11.79 2.35 1.84
CA ARG A 35 10.59 2.17 1.01
C ARG A 35 9.86 0.87 1.35
N ARG A 36 10.60 -0.19 1.65
CA ARG A 36 10.05 -1.50 2.02
C ARG A 36 9.29 -1.42 3.34
N VAL A 37 9.84 -0.77 4.36
CA VAL A 37 9.19 -0.58 5.67
C VAL A 37 7.91 0.25 5.53
N LEU A 38 7.94 1.29 4.69
CA LEU A 38 6.74 2.07 4.39
C LEU A 38 5.65 1.22 3.70
N ALA A 39 6.03 0.35 2.76
CA ALA A 39 5.11 -0.58 2.11
C ALA A 39 4.54 -1.61 3.10
N ILE A 40 5.37 -2.20 3.96
CA ILE A 40 4.95 -3.12 5.04
C ILE A 40 3.89 -2.46 5.92
N ARG A 41 4.12 -1.21 6.36
CA ARG A 41 3.13 -0.44 7.12
C ARG A 41 1.80 -0.30 6.38
N GLY A 42 1.85 -0.08 5.06
CA GLY A 42 0.65 -0.03 4.21
C GLY A 42 -0.14 -1.34 4.24
N TYR A 43 0.56 -2.47 4.07
CA TYR A 43 -0.04 -3.81 4.09
C TYR A 43 -0.64 -4.16 5.46
N LEU A 44 0.05 -3.86 6.56
CA LEU A 44 -0.47 -4.09 7.92
C LEU A 44 -1.71 -3.25 8.22
N ARG A 45 -1.83 -2.07 7.62
CA ARG A 45 -2.99 -1.20 7.78
C ARG A 45 -4.17 -1.61 6.90
N PHE A 46 -3.94 -2.42 5.86
CA PHE A 46 -4.95 -2.76 4.86
C PHE A 46 -6.26 -3.32 5.44
N PRO A 47 -6.24 -4.28 6.39
CA PRO A 47 -7.47 -4.81 6.98
C PRO A 47 -8.32 -3.74 7.70
N ALA A 48 -7.68 -2.73 8.30
CA ALA A 48 -8.36 -1.66 9.01
C ALA A 48 -8.97 -0.58 8.09
N MET A 49 -8.74 -0.65 6.77
CA MET A 49 -9.25 0.33 5.81
C MET A 49 -10.65 -0.01 5.26
N GLY A 50 -11.23 -1.15 5.64
CA GLY A 50 -12.57 -1.55 5.17
C GLY A 50 -12.64 -1.84 3.67
N ARG A 51 -11.53 -2.26 3.05
CA ARG A 51 -11.42 -2.53 1.60
C ARG A 51 -11.58 -4.02 1.23
N GLY A 52 -12.01 -4.84 2.17
CA GLY A 52 -12.07 -6.30 1.99
C GLY A 52 -10.70 -6.98 2.07
N SER A 53 -10.57 -8.13 1.42
CA SER A 53 -9.32 -8.89 1.39
C SER A 53 -8.31 -8.24 0.44
N ILE A 54 -7.04 -8.30 0.80
CA ILE A 54 -5.97 -7.83 -0.09
C ILE A 54 -5.84 -8.70 -1.34
N VAL A 55 -6.23 -9.97 -1.25
CA VAL A 55 -6.16 -10.93 -2.37
C VAL A 55 -7.08 -10.47 -3.51
N ASP A 56 -8.27 -9.98 -3.18
CA ASP A 56 -9.27 -9.53 -4.17
C ASP A 56 -8.87 -8.20 -4.83
N ASN A 57 -8.01 -7.44 -4.15
CA ASN A 57 -7.51 -6.14 -4.59
C ASN A 57 -6.07 -6.23 -5.13
N TRP A 58 -5.55 -7.45 -5.33
CA TRP A 58 -4.18 -7.66 -5.75
C TRP A 58 -3.96 -7.20 -7.20
N ALA A 59 -2.84 -6.52 -7.45
CA ALA A 59 -2.51 -6.05 -8.79
C ALA A 59 -2.09 -7.21 -9.69
N TRP A 60 -2.51 -7.17 -10.94
CA TRP A 60 -2.12 -8.13 -11.97
C TRP A 60 -0.66 -7.95 -12.39
N THR A 61 0.02 -9.05 -12.70
CA THR A 61 1.34 -9.00 -13.34
C THR A 61 1.23 -8.54 -14.79
N ASN A 62 2.35 -8.19 -15.42
CA ASN A 62 2.41 -7.93 -16.85
C ASN A 62 1.84 -9.10 -17.66
N THR A 63 2.20 -10.34 -17.30
CA THR A 63 1.72 -11.55 -17.97
C THR A 63 0.21 -11.68 -17.82
N ASP A 64 -0.33 -11.53 -16.62
CA ASP A 64 -1.78 -11.58 -16.37
C ASP A 64 -2.54 -10.54 -17.22
N MET A 65 -1.99 -9.32 -17.34
CA MET A 65 -2.59 -8.28 -18.19
C MET A 65 -2.56 -8.65 -19.67
N GLU A 66 -1.42 -9.13 -20.18
CA GLU A 66 -1.29 -9.51 -21.59
C GLU A 66 -2.16 -10.71 -21.96
N ASP A 67 -2.33 -11.66 -21.04
CA ASP A 67 -3.22 -12.79 -21.23
C ASP A 67 -4.69 -12.36 -21.16
N PHE A 68 -5.04 -11.47 -20.22
CA PHE A 68 -6.38 -10.90 -20.17
C PHE A 68 -6.71 -10.11 -21.44
N LYS A 69 -5.77 -9.34 -21.99
CA LYS A 69 -5.98 -8.58 -23.24
C LYS A 69 -6.32 -9.48 -24.44
N LYS A 70 -5.93 -10.75 -24.42
CA LYS A 70 -6.24 -11.73 -25.47
C LYS A 70 -7.59 -12.43 -25.26
N SER A 71 -8.19 -12.26 -24.08
CA SER A 71 -9.43 -12.93 -23.70
C SER A 71 -10.67 -12.28 -24.34
N THR A 72 -11.74 -13.06 -24.47
CA THR A 72 -13.04 -12.55 -24.93
C THR A 72 -13.67 -11.60 -23.92
N GLU A 73 -13.33 -11.77 -22.65
CA GLU A 73 -13.76 -11.00 -21.49
C GLU A 73 -13.25 -9.58 -21.57
N PHE A 74 -12.03 -9.36 -22.07
CA PHE A 74 -11.49 -8.04 -22.31
C PHE A 74 -12.22 -7.29 -23.43
N THR A 75 -12.60 -7.99 -24.50
CA THR A 75 -13.44 -7.40 -25.57
C THR A 75 -14.80 -6.99 -25.01
N ARG A 76 -15.46 -7.87 -24.25
CA ARG A 76 -16.74 -7.57 -23.59
C ARG A 76 -16.64 -6.40 -22.61
N MET A 77 -15.55 -6.33 -21.83
CA MET A 77 -15.30 -5.22 -20.91
C MET A 77 -15.16 -3.90 -21.68
N LYS A 78 -14.43 -3.88 -22.80
CA LYS A 78 -14.28 -2.67 -23.63
C LYS A 78 -15.60 -2.22 -24.22
N GLU A 79 -16.40 -3.14 -24.75
CA GLU A 79 -17.75 -2.84 -25.25
C GLU A 79 -18.64 -2.24 -24.17
N ALA A 80 -18.63 -2.83 -22.96
CA ALA A 80 -19.40 -2.31 -21.83
C ALA A 80 -18.92 -0.91 -21.38
N VAL A 81 -17.61 -0.66 -21.37
CA VAL A 81 -17.06 0.66 -21.03
C VAL A 81 -17.47 1.71 -22.06
N GLU A 82 -17.44 1.39 -23.34
CA GLU A 82 -17.87 2.30 -24.41
C GLU A 82 -19.39 2.55 -24.36
N ASP A 83 -20.20 1.55 -24.04
CA ASP A 83 -21.63 1.72 -23.83
C ASP A 83 -21.95 2.69 -22.67
N VAL A 84 -21.24 2.56 -21.55
CA VAL A 84 -21.36 3.48 -20.42
C VAL A 84 -20.92 4.90 -20.80
N LYS A 85 -19.83 5.05 -21.54
CA LYS A 85 -19.35 6.35 -22.04
C LYS A 85 -20.39 7.01 -22.95
N SER A 86 -20.94 6.26 -23.89
CA SER A 86 -21.98 6.72 -24.82
C SER A 86 -23.25 7.15 -24.08
N THR A 87 -23.71 6.30 -23.14
CA THR A 87 -24.86 6.60 -22.30
C THR A 87 -24.63 7.83 -21.42
N PHE A 88 -23.42 8.00 -20.88
CA PHE A 88 -23.08 9.18 -20.09
C PHE A 88 -23.06 10.45 -20.96
N ALA A 89 -22.42 10.41 -22.12
CA ALA A 89 -22.29 11.55 -23.03
C ALA A 89 -23.65 12.00 -23.58
N SER A 90 -24.53 11.05 -23.93
CA SER A 90 -25.89 11.35 -24.39
C SER A 90 -26.76 12.02 -23.31
N ARG A 91 -26.51 11.71 -22.03
CA ARG A 91 -27.22 12.30 -20.89
C ARG A 91 -26.58 13.59 -20.36
N ASN A 92 -25.31 13.85 -20.68
CA ASN A 92 -24.54 14.97 -20.15
C ASN A 92 -23.82 15.70 -21.29
N VAL A 93 -24.57 16.52 -22.01
CA VAL A 93 -24.05 17.31 -23.14
C VAL A 93 -22.91 18.22 -22.65
N GLY A 94 -21.75 18.12 -23.31
CA GLY A 94 -20.54 18.87 -22.97
C GLY A 94 -19.58 18.16 -22.01
N TYR A 95 -19.93 16.97 -21.51
CA TYR A 95 -19.06 16.17 -20.63
C TYR A 95 -18.78 14.78 -21.20
N SER A 96 -17.59 14.26 -20.92
CA SER A 96 -17.17 12.91 -21.31
C SER A 96 -16.40 12.22 -20.17
N LEU A 97 -16.42 10.89 -20.16
CA LEU A 97 -15.67 10.09 -19.18
C LEU A 97 -14.28 9.74 -19.75
N GLY A 98 -13.23 10.24 -19.09
CA GLY A 98 -11.82 10.00 -19.45
C GLY A 98 -11.25 8.68 -18.91
N VAL A 99 -12.02 7.59 -18.97
CA VAL A 99 -11.55 6.26 -18.55
C VAL A 99 -10.95 5.54 -19.74
N ASP A 100 -9.66 5.22 -19.66
CA ASP A 100 -8.96 4.39 -20.65
C ASP A 100 -8.85 2.96 -20.13
N PRO A 101 -9.61 2.00 -20.68
CA PRO A 101 -9.57 0.60 -20.23
C PRO A 101 -8.21 -0.06 -20.50
N ASP A 102 -7.41 0.48 -21.42
CA ASP A 102 -6.07 -0.03 -21.74
C ASP A 102 -4.98 0.48 -20.77
N LYS A 103 -5.27 1.48 -19.91
CA LYS A 103 -4.29 2.10 -18.99
C LYS A 103 -4.24 1.46 -17.61
N VAL A 104 -4.57 0.18 -17.50
CA VAL A 104 -4.37 -0.58 -16.25
C VAL A 104 -2.87 -0.72 -15.97
N ARG A 105 -2.44 -0.45 -14.73
CA ARG A 105 -1.04 -0.58 -14.33
C ARG A 105 -0.79 -1.96 -13.75
N SER A 106 0.25 -2.62 -14.24
CA SER A 106 0.73 -3.87 -13.67
C SER A 106 1.41 -3.68 -12.32
N LEU A 107 1.54 -4.79 -11.59
CA LEU A 107 2.33 -4.88 -10.38
C LEU A 107 3.77 -4.39 -10.59
N GLU A 108 4.43 -4.81 -11.66
CA GLU A 108 5.82 -4.45 -11.97
C GLU A 108 5.96 -2.96 -12.24
N THR A 109 5.02 -2.39 -13.01
CA THR A 109 4.94 -0.94 -13.24
C THR A 109 4.73 -0.20 -11.93
N GLN A 110 3.83 -0.70 -11.08
CA GLN A 110 3.51 -0.11 -9.78
C GLN A 110 4.71 -0.14 -8.83
N VAL A 111 5.44 -1.25 -8.76
CA VAL A 111 6.69 -1.38 -7.97
C VAL A 111 7.78 -0.45 -8.50
N THR A 112 7.90 -0.33 -9.82
CA THR A 112 8.87 0.58 -10.46
C THR A 112 8.56 2.04 -10.09
N LEU A 113 7.31 2.46 -10.27
CA LEU A 113 6.87 3.82 -9.90
C LEU A 113 7.04 4.07 -8.40
N TRP A 114 6.73 3.09 -7.56
CA TRP A 114 6.97 3.18 -6.11
C TRP A 114 8.45 3.43 -5.77
N ASN A 115 9.35 2.71 -6.44
CA ASN A 115 10.79 2.83 -6.25
C ASN A 115 11.38 4.12 -6.83
N GLN A 116 10.72 4.75 -7.81
CA GLN A 116 11.16 6.01 -8.42
C GLN A 116 10.54 7.24 -7.74
N ASN A 117 9.42 7.08 -7.03
CA ASN A 117 8.69 8.21 -6.46
C ASN A 117 9.49 8.93 -5.35
N PRO A 118 9.80 10.23 -5.48
CA PRO A 118 10.54 10.98 -4.46
C PRO A 118 9.78 11.10 -3.13
N THR A 119 8.46 11.26 -3.16
CA THR A 119 7.63 11.35 -1.94
C THR A 119 7.69 10.05 -1.14
N VAL A 120 7.69 8.89 -1.81
CA VAL A 120 7.85 7.59 -1.15
C VAL A 120 9.21 7.49 -0.46
N GLN A 121 10.26 8.04 -1.07
CA GLN A 121 11.58 8.10 -0.46
C GLN A 121 11.57 8.92 0.82
N THR A 122 11.04 10.14 0.75
CA THR A 122 10.97 11.07 1.89
C THR A 122 10.19 10.45 3.04
N LEU A 123 8.99 9.94 2.78
CA LEU A 123 8.15 9.32 3.81
C LEU A 123 8.79 8.06 4.41
N GLY A 124 9.50 7.27 3.61
CA GLY A 124 10.24 6.11 4.09
C GLY A 124 11.36 6.51 5.05
N LEU A 125 12.11 7.56 4.72
CA LEU A 125 13.18 8.09 5.55
C LEU A 125 12.65 8.70 6.85
N GLU A 126 11.56 9.47 6.78
CA GLU A 126 10.87 10.02 7.95
C GLU A 126 10.40 8.92 8.89
N LEU A 127 9.76 7.88 8.35
CA LEU A 127 9.31 6.73 9.15
C LEU A 127 10.50 6.04 9.84
N ARG A 128 11.61 5.83 9.13
CA ARG A 128 12.83 5.27 9.73
C ARG A 128 13.36 6.14 10.86
N ASN A 129 13.35 7.46 10.69
CA ASN A 129 13.78 8.39 11.73
C ASN A 129 12.88 8.34 12.97
N LEU A 130 11.56 8.27 12.77
CA LEU A 130 10.59 8.13 13.87
C LEU A 130 10.78 6.82 14.63
N LEU A 131 11.00 5.70 13.93
CA LEU A 131 11.27 4.41 14.55
C LEU A 131 12.57 4.43 15.37
N ARG A 132 13.58 5.16 14.91
CA ARG A 132 14.82 5.39 15.69
C ARG A 132 14.53 6.16 16.97
N ILE A 133 13.83 7.29 16.87
CA ILE A 133 13.51 8.17 18.01
C ILE A 133 12.64 7.45 19.04
N ALA A 134 11.56 6.79 18.62
CA ALA A 134 10.66 6.06 19.52
C ALA A 134 11.39 4.99 20.35
N ARG A 135 12.44 4.38 19.78
CA ARG A 135 13.29 3.42 20.48
C ARG A 135 14.18 4.08 21.53
N ASP A 136 14.71 5.26 21.25
CA ASP A 136 15.57 5.97 22.19
C ASP A 136 14.76 6.41 23.43
N PHE A 137 13.46 6.69 23.26
CA PHE A 137 12.51 6.90 24.36
C PHE A 137 12.17 5.62 25.14
N THR A 138 11.90 4.50 24.47
CA THR A 138 11.60 3.24 25.18
C THR A 138 12.82 2.60 25.84
N GLY A 139 14.04 2.92 25.38
CA GLY A 139 15.30 2.55 26.02
C GLY A 139 15.63 3.32 27.30
N HIS A 140 15.04 4.51 27.51
CA HIS A 140 15.20 5.31 28.74
C HIS A 140 14.19 4.94 29.83
N ALA A 141 13.04 4.36 29.48
CA ALA A 141 12.05 3.88 30.45
C ALA A 141 12.56 2.69 31.30
N GLY A 142 13.57 1.96 30.84
CA GLY A 142 14.21 0.88 31.58
C GLY A 142 15.27 1.31 32.61
N ARG A 143 15.51 2.62 32.79
CA ARG A 143 16.59 3.13 33.67
C ARG A 143 16.14 4.16 34.70
N SER A 144 14.84 4.28 34.97
CA SER A 144 14.34 5.06 36.10
C SER A 144 13.89 4.13 37.22
N LYS A 145 14.79 3.87 38.17
CA LYS A 145 14.38 3.48 39.52
C LYS A 145 13.87 4.74 40.22
N SER A 146 12.63 4.64 40.71
CA SER A 146 12.02 5.40 41.82
C SER A 146 12.11 6.93 41.76
N CYS A 147 11.00 7.59 41.40
CA CYS A 147 10.44 8.65 42.24
C CYS A 147 8.99 8.96 41.83
N GLY A 148 8.07 8.87 42.81
CA GLY A 148 6.92 9.77 42.93
C GLY A 148 5.72 9.57 42.00
N VAL A 149 4.67 8.99 42.59
CA VAL A 149 3.25 9.05 42.19
C VAL A 149 2.81 10.45 41.74
N GLN A 150 2.08 10.54 40.61
CA GLN A 150 0.81 11.28 40.52
C GLN A 150 0.04 10.88 39.25
N GLU A 151 -1.16 10.32 39.45
CA GLU A 151 -2.17 10.10 38.42
C GLU A 151 -2.64 11.44 37.86
N GLY A 152 -2.43 11.63 36.56
CA GLY A 152 -2.97 12.73 35.77
C GLY A 152 -3.54 12.15 34.48
N SER A 153 -4.85 11.95 34.48
CA SER A 153 -5.64 11.56 33.32
C SER A 153 -5.59 12.67 32.27
N ASP A 154 -4.76 12.52 31.24
CA ASP A 154 -4.85 13.34 30.05
C ASP A 154 -4.93 12.49 28.79
N SER A 155 -6.07 12.69 28.12
CA SER A 155 -6.47 12.09 26.86
C SER A 155 -5.45 12.42 25.77
N VAL A 156 -4.59 11.47 25.42
CA VAL A 156 -3.67 11.61 24.27
C VAL A 156 -4.52 11.59 23.01
N LYS A 157 -4.76 12.79 22.47
CA LYS A 157 -5.35 13.00 21.16
C LYS A 157 -4.49 12.26 20.14
N ASN A 158 -5.11 11.28 19.51
CA ASN A 158 -4.57 10.49 18.42
C ASN A 158 -4.37 11.42 17.22
N ASP A 159 -3.16 11.98 17.10
CA ASP A 159 -2.77 12.85 15.99
C ASP A 159 -2.78 12.05 14.69
N ARG A 160 -3.95 12.06 14.06
CA ARG A 160 -4.22 11.60 12.71
C ARG A 160 -3.39 12.46 11.76
N LEU A 161 -2.21 11.97 11.38
CA LEU A 161 -1.51 12.45 10.19
C LEU A 161 -2.48 12.40 8.98
N PRO A 162 -2.79 13.54 8.35
CA PRO A 162 -3.78 13.61 7.27
C PRO A 162 -3.11 13.20 5.96
N LEU A 163 -2.87 11.91 5.76
CA LEU A 163 -2.39 11.40 4.48
C LEU A 163 -3.57 11.10 3.56
N LYS A 164 -3.86 12.09 2.73
CA LYS A 164 -4.81 12.03 1.61
C LYS A 164 -4.51 10.78 0.75
N ARG A 165 -5.54 9.95 0.59
CA ARG A 165 -5.81 9.00 -0.51
C ARG A 165 -4.59 8.49 -1.29
N HIS A 166 -3.92 7.46 -0.76
CA HIS A 166 -3.28 6.47 -1.61
C HIS A 166 -4.20 5.25 -1.69
N ALA A 167 -5.12 5.31 -2.65
CA ALA A 167 -5.96 4.22 -3.05
C ALA A 167 -5.08 3.10 -3.65
N TRP A 168 -4.60 2.22 -2.78
CA TRP A 168 -4.29 0.84 -3.14
C TRP A 168 -5.61 0.10 -3.30
N ALA A 169 -6.01 -0.08 -4.56
CA ALA A 169 -7.04 -0.95 -5.10
C ALA A 169 -7.51 -0.31 -6.41
N LEU A 170 -7.24 -0.92 -7.55
CA LEU A 170 -8.06 -0.86 -8.77
C LEU A 170 -7.43 -1.78 -9.83
N ALA A 171 -7.68 -3.07 -9.66
CA ALA A 171 -7.80 -4.08 -10.71
C ALA A 171 -8.41 -5.33 -10.04
N THR A 172 -9.70 -5.26 -9.69
CA THR A 172 -10.44 -6.44 -9.23
C THR A 172 -10.54 -7.45 -10.38
N ARG A 173 -10.27 -8.73 -10.09
CA ARG A 173 -10.55 -9.82 -11.03
C ARG A 173 -12.04 -9.84 -11.36
N PRO A 174 -12.46 -9.76 -12.64
CA PRO A 174 -13.83 -10.07 -12.98
C PRO A 174 -14.03 -11.59 -12.83
N GLY A 175 -14.88 -11.98 -11.88
CA GLY A 175 -15.38 -13.36 -11.79
C GLY A 175 -14.79 -14.22 -10.67
N GLN A 176 -15.23 -13.98 -9.43
CA GLN A 176 -15.57 -15.08 -8.52
C GLN A 176 -16.87 -14.71 -7.81
N GLY A 177 -17.99 -14.99 -8.49
CA GLY A 177 -19.28 -15.14 -7.86
C GLY A 177 -19.55 -16.62 -7.65
N VAL A 178 -19.88 -16.99 -6.41
CA VAL A 178 -20.89 -18.01 -6.12
C VAL A 178 -21.94 -17.31 -5.28
#